data_AF-A0A269PG21-F1
#
_entry.id   AF-A0A269PG21-F1
#
_cell.length_a   1.000
_cell.length_b   1.000
_cell.length_c   1.000
_cell.angle_alpha   90.00
_cell.angle_beta   90.00
_cell.angle_gamma   90.00
#
_symmetry.space_group_name_H-M   'P 1'
#
loop_
_entity.id
_entity.type
_entity.pdbx_description
1 polymer ?
#
loop_
_entity_poly.entity_id
_entity_poly.type
_entity_poly.pdbx_seq_one_letter_code
_entity_poly.pdbx_strand_id
1 'polypeptide(L)'
;MFVKLDRKNQSEAARSEILRVVKEVNPELANMLDPDASMSLFDQLKARASRTELNAIREGVRPLAERSFDDPLARYLFGYFPGLGVKNPDISYVVDEMERLKDEETGPELDAVLNFDLTILCEVMSASNIDQLDRLLRIEADTIAGQQSVVIQTGVRKKFFREAPQLQWLAASRFRGRNKYLDGAVLLQSWGS
;
A
#
# COMPACT_ATOMS: atom_id res chain seq x y z
N MET A 1 -14.80 -16.77 -0.93
CA MET A 1 -14.77 -16.37 -2.37
C MET A 1 -14.51 -14.89 -2.44
N PHE A 2 -13.30 -14.53 -2.87
CA PHE A 2 -12.83 -13.14 -2.96
C PHE A 2 -13.04 -12.54 -4.35
N VAL A 3 -12.92 -11.21 -4.45
CA VAL A 3 -13.02 -10.49 -5.72
C VAL A 3 -11.67 -10.52 -6.45
N LYS A 4 -11.65 -11.10 -7.66
CA LYS A 4 -10.45 -11.14 -8.51
C LYS A 4 -10.07 -9.73 -8.98
N LEU A 5 -8.78 -9.51 -9.23
CA LEU A 5 -8.30 -8.26 -9.81
C LEU A 5 -8.74 -8.12 -11.27
N ASP A 6 -9.62 -7.17 -11.55
CA ASP A 6 -9.89 -6.69 -12.91
C ASP A 6 -8.99 -5.49 -13.22
N ARG A 7 -7.70 -5.79 -13.47
CA ARG A 7 -6.66 -4.76 -13.64
C ARG A 7 -6.97 -3.76 -14.73
N LYS A 8 -7.60 -4.16 -15.83
CA LYS A 8 -7.87 -3.24 -16.92
C LYS A 8 -9.00 -2.28 -16.54
N ASN A 9 -10.18 -2.82 -16.24
CA ASN A 9 -11.36 -1.98 -16.07
C ASN A 9 -11.29 -1.15 -14.77
N GLN A 10 -10.77 -1.72 -13.67
CA GLN A 10 -10.67 -0.99 -12.40
C GLN A 10 -9.55 0.05 -12.40
N SER A 11 -8.44 -0.20 -13.11
CA SER A 11 -7.40 0.82 -13.29
C SER A 11 -7.91 1.99 -14.12
N GLU A 12 -8.65 1.73 -15.20
CA GLU A 12 -9.27 2.78 -16.02
C GLU A 12 -10.32 3.57 -15.23
N ALA A 13 -11.19 2.89 -14.46
CA ALA A 13 -12.18 3.53 -13.61
C ALA A 13 -11.53 4.40 -12.51
N ALA A 14 -10.52 3.87 -11.82
CA ALA A 14 -9.79 4.63 -10.79
C ALA A 14 -9.08 5.84 -11.39
N ARG A 15 -8.49 5.72 -12.59
CA ARG A 15 -7.89 6.85 -13.30
C ARG A 15 -8.94 7.92 -13.64
N SER A 16 -10.11 7.51 -14.13
CA SER A 16 -11.21 8.43 -14.44
C SER A 16 -11.70 9.19 -13.20
N GLU A 17 -11.81 8.52 -12.04
CA GLU A 17 -12.16 9.17 -10.78
C GLU A 17 -11.10 10.19 -10.34
N ILE A 18 -9.80 9.87 -10.47
CA ILE A 18 -8.75 10.84 -10.20
C ILE A 18 -8.87 12.05 -11.12
N LEU A 19 -9.10 11.84 -12.43
CA LEU A 19 -9.28 12.94 -13.39
C LEU A 19 -10.54 13.78 -13.10
N ARG A 20 -11.62 13.16 -12.61
CA ARG A 20 -12.81 13.88 -12.13
C ARG A 20 -12.44 14.81 -10.97
N VAL A 21 -11.72 14.31 -9.96
CA VAL A 21 -11.25 15.13 -8.83
C VAL A 21 -10.32 16.25 -9.30
N VAL A 22 -9.40 15.97 -10.23
CA VAL A 22 -8.53 17.00 -10.82
C VAL A 22 -9.36 18.11 -11.47
N LYS A 23 -10.39 17.74 -12.25
CA LYS A 23 -11.29 18.71 -12.90
C LYS A 23 -12.09 19.54 -11.89
N GLU A 24 -12.49 18.96 -10.77
CA GLU A 24 -13.18 19.68 -9.68
C GLU A 24 -12.25 20.68 -8.98
N VAL A 25 -10.97 20.33 -8.82
CA VAL A 25 -9.96 21.22 -8.23
C VAL A 25 -9.57 22.34 -9.19
N ASN A 26 -9.24 22.00 -10.44
CA ASN A 26 -8.91 22.95 -11.49
C ASN A 26 -9.23 22.35 -12.89
N PRO A 27 -10.29 22.85 -13.58
CA PRO A 27 -10.62 22.43 -14.93
C PRO A 27 -9.53 22.70 -15.97
N GLU A 28 -8.75 23.78 -15.84
CA GLU A 28 -7.67 24.11 -16.76
C GLU A 28 -6.52 23.11 -16.63
N LEU A 29 -6.16 22.76 -15.39
CA LEU A 29 -5.19 21.70 -15.13
C LEU A 29 -5.63 20.38 -15.78
N ALA A 30 -6.90 20.00 -15.64
CA ALA A 30 -7.43 18.78 -16.25
C ALA A 30 -7.28 18.78 -17.78
N ASN A 31 -7.53 19.92 -18.44
CA ASN A 31 -7.35 20.07 -19.90
C ASN A 31 -5.88 20.03 -20.33
N MET A 32 -4.95 20.34 -19.43
CA MET A 32 -3.52 20.23 -19.71
C MET A 32 -3.01 18.80 -19.60
N LEU A 33 -3.75 17.88 -18.97
CA LEU A 33 -3.33 16.48 -18.82
C LEU A 33 -3.60 15.71 -20.10
N ASP A 34 -2.57 15.05 -20.62
CA ASP A 34 -2.64 14.28 -21.85
C ASP A 34 -2.63 12.79 -21.49
N PRO A 35 -3.73 12.06 -21.74
CA PRO A 35 -3.80 10.66 -21.40
C PRO A 35 -2.89 9.77 -22.23
N ASP A 36 -2.43 10.24 -23.39
CA ASP A 36 -1.58 9.53 -24.36
C ASP A 36 -0.10 9.97 -24.30
N ALA A 37 0.23 10.91 -23.42
CA ALA A 37 1.61 11.32 -23.20
C ALA A 37 2.47 10.15 -22.69
N SER A 38 3.75 10.16 -23.06
CA SER A 38 4.74 9.19 -22.57
C SER A 38 4.95 9.25 -21.05
N MET A 39 4.56 10.37 -20.41
CA MET A 39 4.63 10.56 -18.97
C MET A 39 3.38 10.02 -18.26
N SER A 40 3.58 9.38 -17.11
CA SER A 40 2.45 8.94 -16.27
C SER A 40 1.57 10.12 -15.83
N LEU A 41 0.30 9.85 -15.54
CA LEU A 41 -0.63 10.84 -14.97
C LEU A 41 -0.02 11.56 -13.75
N PHE A 42 0.64 10.81 -12.87
CA PHE A 42 1.23 11.35 -11.65
C PHE A 42 2.42 12.26 -11.92
N ASP A 43 3.25 11.94 -12.91
CA ASP A 43 4.36 12.80 -13.30
C ASP A 43 3.87 14.09 -13.97
N GLN A 44 2.82 13.99 -14.78
CA GLN A 44 2.16 15.17 -15.35
C GLN A 44 1.57 16.07 -14.26
N LEU A 45 0.89 15.49 -13.27
CA LEU A 45 0.37 16.23 -12.12
C LEU A 45 1.51 16.89 -11.33
N LYS A 46 2.60 16.18 -11.03
CA LYS A 46 3.77 16.74 -10.33
C LYS A 46 4.42 17.89 -11.10
N ALA A 47 4.43 17.83 -12.43
CA ALA A 47 5.06 18.85 -13.27
C ALA A 47 4.17 20.10 -13.48
N ARG A 48 2.84 19.94 -13.48
CA ARG A 48 1.90 20.98 -13.90
C ARG A 48 1.08 21.58 -12.76
N ALA A 49 0.77 20.81 -11.73
CA ALA A 49 -0.05 21.27 -10.63
C ALA A 49 0.80 21.99 -9.58
N SER A 50 0.27 23.09 -9.04
CA SER A 50 0.81 23.74 -7.85
C SER A 50 0.70 22.82 -6.63
N ARG A 51 1.46 23.15 -5.58
CA ARG A 51 1.40 22.41 -4.31
C ARG A 51 0.00 22.42 -3.69
N THR A 52 -0.74 23.53 -3.83
CA THR A 52 -2.10 23.66 -3.31
C THR A 52 -3.06 22.74 -4.05
N GLU A 53 -2.97 22.69 -5.39
CA GLU A 53 -3.80 21.81 -6.21
C GLU A 53 -3.49 20.34 -5.93
N LEU A 54 -2.20 19.97 -5.85
CA LEU A 54 -1.79 18.60 -5.50
C LEU A 54 -2.35 18.18 -4.14
N ASN A 55 -2.34 19.08 -3.15
CA ASN A 55 -2.95 18.80 -1.86
C ASN A 55 -4.46 18.63 -1.96
N ALA A 56 -5.16 19.53 -2.67
CA ALA A 56 -6.60 19.41 -2.87
C ALA A 56 -7.01 18.12 -3.60
N ILE A 57 -6.22 17.70 -4.61
CA ILE A 57 -6.43 16.43 -5.33
C ILE A 57 -6.26 15.24 -4.37
N ARG A 58 -5.22 15.24 -3.54
CA ARG A 58 -5.00 14.18 -2.53
C ARG A 58 -6.18 14.08 -1.56
N GLU A 59 -6.63 15.22 -1.03
CA GLU A 59 -7.76 15.25 -0.09
C GLU A 59 -9.08 14.87 -0.76
N GLY A 60 -9.28 15.17 -2.04
CA GLY A 60 -10.45 14.75 -2.81
C GLY A 60 -10.47 13.26 -3.15
N VAL A 61 -9.30 12.66 -3.44
CA VAL A 61 -9.18 11.22 -3.76
C VAL A 61 -9.22 10.36 -2.50
N ARG A 62 -8.67 10.84 -1.37
CA ARG A 62 -8.56 10.07 -0.13
C ARG A 62 -9.87 9.40 0.32
N PRO A 63 -11.01 10.10 0.49
CA PRO A 63 -12.26 9.48 0.92
C PRO A 63 -12.84 8.50 -0.11
N LEU A 64 -12.38 8.55 -1.37
CA LEU A 64 -12.78 7.59 -2.39
C LEU A 64 -11.98 6.27 -2.30
N ALA A 65 -10.82 6.29 -1.68
CA ALA A 65 -9.92 5.15 -1.55
C ALA A 65 -9.95 4.53 -0.14
N GLU A 66 -10.02 5.36 0.89
CA GLU A 66 -10.08 4.96 2.30
C GLU A 66 -11.51 4.58 2.71
N ARG A 67 -12.01 3.51 2.09
CA ARG A 67 -13.30 2.85 2.41
C ARG A 67 -13.15 1.33 2.25
N SER A 68 -14.24 0.57 2.16
CA SER A 68 -14.15 -0.89 2.04
C SER A 68 -13.43 -1.35 0.75
N PHE A 69 -12.54 -2.34 0.88
CA PHE A 69 -11.90 -3.05 -0.23
C PHE A 69 -12.81 -4.12 -0.87
N ASP A 70 -14.02 -4.31 -0.35
CA ASP A 70 -15.11 -4.99 -1.08
C ASP A 70 -15.53 -4.22 -2.33
N ASP A 71 -15.29 -2.90 -2.34
CA ASP A 71 -15.36 -2.08 -3.54
C ASP A 71 -14.02 -2.13 -4.29
N PRO A 72 -13.95 -2.79 -5.46
CA PRO A 72 -12.71 -2.91 -6.21
C PRO A 72 -12.15 -1.53 -6.61
N LEU A 73 -13.01 -0.54 -6.86
CA LEU A 73 -12.56 0.79 -7.24
C LEU A 73 -11.76 1.46 -6.12
N ALA A 74 -12.22 1.31 -4.87
CA ALA A 74 -11.54 1.86 -3.70
C ALA A 74 -10.12 1.30 -3.56
N ARG A 75 -9.95 -0.01 -3.75
CA ARG A 75 -8.64 -0.69 -3.72
C ARG A 75 -7.68 -0.13 -4.77
N TYR A 76 -8.16 0.08 -6.00
CA TYR A 76 -7.33 0.62 -7.09
C TYR A 76 -6.98 2.09 -6.87
N LEU A 77 -7.91 2.89 -6.36
CA LEU A 77 -7.64 4.28 -5.97
C LEU A 77 -6.60 4.35 -4.85
N PHE A 78 -6.69 3.46 -3.85
CA PHE A 78 -5.69 3.34 -2.79
C PHE A 78 -4.32 2.97 -3.36
N GLY A 79 -4.29 2.07 -4.36
CA GLY A 79 -3.08 1.73 -5.11
C GLY A 79 -2.37 2.91 -5.78
N TYR A 80 -3.08 4.02 -6.02
CA TYR A 80 -2.50 5.24 -6.60
C TYR A 80 -2.00 6.27 -5.58
N PHE A 81 -2.22 6.05 -4.29
CA PHE A 81 -1.74 6.93 -3.22
C PHE A 81 -0.24 7.23 -3.28
N PRO A 82 0.64 6.25 -3.54
CA PRO A 82 2.08 6.49 -3.66
C PRO A 82 2.42 7.41 -4.83
N GLY A 83 1.78 7.21 -5.99
CA GLY A 83 1.94 8.06 -7.17
C GLY A 83 1.48 9.50 -6.94
N LEU A 84 0.33 9.67 -6.28
CA LEU A 84 -0.22 10.97 -5.87
C LEU A 84 0.59 11.64 -4.75
N GLY A 85 1.40 10.88 -4.02
CA GLY A 85 2.14 11.35 -2.85
C GLY A 85 1.24 11.61 -1.63
N VAL A 86 0.17 10.82 -1.48
CA VAL A 86 -0.64 10.80 -0.26
C VAL A 86 0.22 10.32 0.90
N LYS A 87 0.21 11.05 2.01
CA LYS A 87 1.01 10.75 3.20
C LYS A 87 0.15 10.12 4.28
N ASN A 88 0.69 9.14 4.99
CA ASN A 88 0.01 8.46 6.11
C ASN A 88 -1.41 8.00 5.72
N PRO A 89 -1.56 7.18 4.67
CA PRO A 89 -2.87 6.62 4.37
C PRO A 89 -3.25 5.61 5.44
N ASP A 90 -4.55 5.52 5.74
CA ASP A 90 -5.06 4.51 6.66
C ASP A 90 -4.99 3.13 6.00
N ILE A 91 -4.01 2.32 6.39
CA ILE A 91 -3.82 0.97 5.84
C ILE A 91 -4.74 -0.08 6.47
N SER A 92 -5.62 0.28 7.41
CA SER A 92 -6.54 -0.66 8.04
C SER A 92 -7.32 -1.48 7.01
N TYR A 93 -7.78 -0.85 5.93
CA TYR A 93 -8.49 -1.50 4.83
C TYR A 93 -7.68 -2.60 4.13
N VAL A 94 -6.37 -2.38 3.94
CA VAL A 94 -5.48 -3.39 3.33
C VAL A 94 -5.24 -4.56 4.30
N VAL A 95 -5.07 -4.25 5.59
CA VAL A 95 -4.84 -5.26 6.62
C VAL A 95 -6.09 -6.10 6.88
N ASP A 96 -7.26 -5.47 6.95
CA ASP A 96 -8.54 -6.16 7.12
C ASP A 96 -8.84 -7.07 5.92
N GLU A 97 -8.49 -6.65 4.70
CA GLU A 97 -8.59 -7.50 3.51
C GLU A 97 -7.63 -8.70 3.57
N MET A 98 -6.36 -8.50 3.95
CA MET A 98 -5.42 -9.62 4.11
C MET A 98 -5.85 -10.60 5.21
N GLU A 99 -6.42 -10.11 6.31
CA GLU A 99 -7.01 -10.94 7.37
C GLU A 99 -8.20 -11.75 6.84
N ARG A 100 -9.09 -11.14 6.05
CA ARG A 100 -10.23 -11.81 5.42
C ARG A 100 -9.80 -12.92 4.46
N LEU A 101 -8.69 -12.72 3.76
CA LEU A 101 -8.17 -13.64 2.74
C LEU A 101 -7.31 -14.78 3.31
N LYS A 102 -7.00 -14.77 4.60
CA LYS A 102 -6.02 -15.68 5.21
C LYS A 102 -6.37 -17.17 5.10
N ASP A 103 -7.67 -17.49 5.01
CA ASP A 103 -8.20 -18.85 4.97
C ASP A 103 -8.74 -19.24 3.58
N GLU A 104 -8.57 -18.39 2.56
CA GLU A 104 -8.99 -18.70 1.18
C GLU A 104 -8.04 -19.73 0.52
N GLU A 105 -8.58 -20.47 -0.44
CA GLU A 105 -7.79 -21.46 -1.21
C GLU A 105 -6.70 -20.75 -2.01
N THR A 106 -5.47 -21.24 -1.88
CA THR A 106 -4.32 -20.66 -2.58
C THR A 106 -4.42 -20.89 -4.09
N GLY A 107 -4.09 -19.84 -4.85
CA GLY A 107 -4.10 -19.90 -6.30
C GLY A 107 -3.62 -18.60 -6.94
N PRO A 108 -3.37 -18.60 -8.26
CA PRO A 108 -2.74 -17.47 -8.95
C PRO A 108 -3.51 -16.14 -8.81
N GLU A 109 -4.83 -16.22 -8.68
CA GLU A 109 -5.70 -15.06 -8.55
C GLU A 109 -5.63 -14.45 -7.15
N LEU A 110 -5.56 -15.29 -6.12
CA LEU A 110 -5.37 -14.84 -4.74
C LEU A 110 -3.98 -14.23 -4.59
N ASP A 111 -2.96 -14.88 -5.13
CA ASP A 111 -1.59 -14.34 -5.16
C ASP A 111 -1.54 -12.97 -5.84
N ALA A 112 -2.26 -12.79 -6.95
CA ALA A 112 -2.31 -11.51 -7.64
C ALA A 112 -2.91 -10.40 -6.77
N VAL A 113 -3.98 -10.70 -6.02
CA VAL A 113 -4.61 -9.78 -5.06
C VAL A 113 -3.66 -9.46 -3.91
N LEU A 114 -3.14 -10.48 -3.23
CA LEU A 114 -2.23 -10.33 -2.09
C LEU A 114 -0.95 -9.56 -2.48
N ASN A 115 -0.42 -9.78 -3.68
CA ASN A 115 0.76 -9.06 -4.17
C ASN A 115 0.47 -7.60 -4.54
N PHE A 116 -0.75 -7.29 -4.99
CA PHE A 116 -1.18 -5.90 -5.21
C PHE A 116 -1.23 -5.16 -3.87
N ASP A 117 -1.92 -5.75 -2.89
CA ASP A 117 -2.08 -5.19 -1.54
C ASP A 117 -0.72 -5.09 -0.79
N LEU A 118 0.17 -6.06 -0.99
CA LEU A 118 1.56 -6.01 -0.49
C LEU A 118 2.35 -4.82 -1.05
N THR A 119 2.22 -4.54 -2.35
CA THR A 119 2.93 -3.42 -3.00
C THR A 119 2.56 -2.11 -2.32
N ILE A 120 1.26 -1.91 -2.08
CA ILE A 120 0.72 -0.75 -1.37
C ILE A 120 1.37 -0.63 0.02
N LEU A 121 1.30 -1.68 0.84
CA LEU A 121 1.86 -1.70 2.19
C LEU A 121 3.36 -1.35 2.19
N CYS A 122 4.12 -1.90 1.24
CA CYS A 122 5.54 -1.63 1.12
C CYS A 122 5.82 -0.16 0.77
N GLU A 123 5.02 0.47 -0.08
CA GLU A 123 5.21 1.87 -0.48
C GLU A 123 4.82 2.85 0.62
N VAL A 124 3.73 2.57 1.35
CA VAL A 124 3.14 3.50 2.34
C VAL A 124 3.53 3.21 3.80
N MET A 125 4.40 2.22 4.03
CA MET A 125 4.94 1.88 5.35
C MET A 125 5.51 3.13 6.07
N SER A 126 4.96 3.43 7.24
CA SER A 126 5.37 4.56 8.08
C SER A 126 5.05 4.30 9.55
N ALA A 127 5.67 5.07 10.46
CA ALA A 127 5.44 4.94 11.91
C ALA A 127 3.98 5.21 12.30
N SER A 128 3.25 6.00 11.51
CA SER A 128 1.82 6.27 11.75
C SER A 128 0.92 5.04 11.59
N ASN A 129 1.40 4.02 10.89
CA ASN A 129 0.65 2.80 10.57
C ASN A 129 1.13 1.58 11.37
N ILE A 130 1.90 1.81 12.44
CA ILE A 130 2.59 0.74 13.16
C ILE A 130 1.66 -0.29 13.79
N ASP A 131 0.52 0.14 14.32
CA ASP A 131 -0.45 -0.77 14.94
C ASP A 131 -1.10 -1.69 13.88
N GLN A 132 -1.35 -1.15 12.69
CA GLN A 132 -1.89 -1.94 11.58
C GLN A 132 -0.83 -2.92 11.02
N LEU A 133 0.43 -2.50 10.96
CA LEU A 133 1.53 -3.40 10.59
C LEU A 133 1.75 -4.49 11.64
N ASP A 134 1.61 -4.19 12.93
CA ASP A 134 1.65 -5.20 14.00
C ASP A 134 0.50 -6.21 13.85
N ARG A 135 -0.74 -5.73 13.64
CA ARG A 135 -1.91 -6.58 13.35
C ARG A 135 -1.63 -7.51 12.18
N LEU A 136 -1.16 -6.97 11.05
CA LEU A 136 -0.82 -7.76 9.85
C LEU A 136 0.21 -8.85 10.15
N LEU A 137 1.29 -8.53 10.88
CA LEU A 137 2.37 -9.47 11.13
C LEU A 137 1.99 -10.57 12.14
N ARG A 138 0.97 -10.33 12.97
CA ARG A 138 0.43 -11.29 13.92
C ARG A 138 -0.56 -12.29 13.32
N ILE A 139 -1.02 -12.08 12.09
CA ILE A 139 -1.93 -13.02 11.43
C ILE A 139 -1.21 -14.36 11.26
N GLU A 140 -1.72 -15.38 11.94
CA GLU A 140 -1.19 -16.75 11.92
C GLU A 140 -1.83 -17.55 10.78
N ALA A 141 -1.39 -17.29 9.55
CA ALA A 141 -1.81 -18.05 8.37
C ALA A 141 -0.64 -18.26 7.41
N ASP A 142 -0.58 -19.44 6.79
CA ASP A 142 0.45 -19.77 5.80
C ASP A 142 0.17 -19.12 4.44
N THR A 143 -1.10 -18.92 4.10
CA THR A 143 -1.60 -18.28 2.87
C THR A 143 -0.97 -16.90 2.61
N ILE A 144 -0.73 -16.12 3.68
CA ILE A 144 -0.17 -14.76 3.56
C ILE A 144 1.27 -14.64 4.12
N ALA A 145 1.87 -15.75 4.56
CA ALA A 145 3.20 -15.75 5.18
C ALA A 145 4.30 -15.23 4.24
N GLY A 146 4.13 -15.47 2.93
CA GLY A 146 5.00 -14.92 1.90
C GLY A 146 4.97 -13.40 1.87
N GLN A 147 3.78 -12.80 1.83
CA GLN A 147 3.59 -11.35 1.83
C GLN A 147 4.11 -10.71 3.12
N GLN A 148 3.80 -11.28 4.29
CA GLN A 148 4.36 -10.83 5.58
C GLN A 148 5.89 -10.84 5.57
N SER A 149 6.51 -11.87 4.98
CA SER A 149 7.97 -11.95 4.84
C SER A 149 8.56 -10.82 3.99
N VAL A 150 7.85 -10.41 2.92
CA VAL A 150 8.25 -9.28 2.08
C VAL A 150 8.07 -7.94 2.82
N VAL A 151 6.99 -7.76 3.58
CA VAL A 151 6.80 -6.58 4.44
C VAL A 151 7.96 -6.47 5.43
N ILE A 152 8.35 -7.56 6.10
CA ILE A 152 9.50 -7.59 7.01
C ILE A 152 10.80 -7.24 6.27
N GLN A 153 11.04 -7.84 5.11
CA GLN A 153 12.23 -7.51 4.32
C GLN A 153 12.29 -6.02 3.94
N THR A 154 11.16 -5.45 3.54
CA THR A 154 11.05 -4.02 3.20
C THR A 154 11.29 -3.15 4.44
N GLY A 155 10.69 -3.49 5.58
CA GLY A 155 10.89 -2.75 6.84
C GLY A 155 12.34 -2.74 7.29
N VAL A 156 13.06 -3.87 7.17
CA VAL A 156 14.50 -3.94 7.45
C VAL A 156 15.29 -3.02 6.51
N ARG A 157 15.04 -3.11 5.20
CA ARG A 157 15.73 -2.28 4.19
C ARG A 157 15.51 -0.78 4.41
N LYS A 158 14.28 -0.39 4.77
CA LYS A 158 13.91 0.98 5.10
C LYS A 158 14.36 1.42 6.50
N LYS A 159 15.00 0.54 7.28
CA LYS A 159 15.36 0.75 8.70
C LYS A 159 14.16 1.07 9.60
N PHE A 160 12.94 0.78 9.14
CA PHE A 160 11.67 1.05 9.84
C PHE A 160 11.65 0.46 11.25
N PHE A 161 12.14 -0.78 11.41
CA PHE A 161 12.12 -1.47 12.70
C PHE A 161 12.98 -0.83 13.80
N ARG A 162 13.91 0.07 13.44
CA ARG A 162 14.68 0.84 14.45
C ARG A 162 13.81 1.84 15.20
N GLU A 163 12.74 2.29 14.56
CA GLU A 163 11.80 3.29 15.06
C GLU A 163 10.51 2.64 15.61
N ALA A 164 10.47 1.31 15.66
CA ALA A 164 9.28 0.50 15.95
C ALA A 164 9.55 -0.53 17.07
N PRO A 165 9.87 -0.11 18.31
CA PRO A 165 10.19 -1.03 19.41
C PRO A 165 9.09 -2.05 19.71
N GLN A 166 7.83 -1.71 19.48
CA GLN A 166 6.70 -2.62 19.63
C GLN A 166 6.77 -3.83 18.69
N LEU A 167 7.55 -3.79 17.61
CA LEU A 167 7.74 -4.91 16.67
C LEU A 167 8.95 -5.79 17.02
N GLN A 168 9.64 -5.55 18.15
CA GLN A 168 10.78 -6.36 18.57
C GLN A 168 10.44 -7.84 18.81
N TRP A 169 9.18 -8.16 19.11
CA TRP A 169 8.71 -9.54 19.25
C TRP A 169 8.95 -10.40 18.00
N LEU A 170 9.09 -9.79 16.81
CA LEU A 170 9.41 -10.48 15.57
C LEU A 170 10.69 -11.33 15.69
N ALA A 171 11.66 -10.90 16.49
CA ALA A 171 12.90 -11.65 16.73
C ALA A 171 12.68 -13.03 17.38
N ALA A 172 11.56 -13.21 18.09
CA ALA A 172 11.15 -14.46 18.72
C ALA A 172 9.93 -15.10 18.04
N SER A 173 9.52 -14.59 16.88
CA SER A 173 8.33 -15.05 16.14
C SER A 173 8.61 -16.21 15.19
N ARG A 174 7.55 -16.71 14.53
CA ARG A 174 7.63 -17.71 13.45
C ARG A 174 8.50 -17.30 12.25
N PHE A 175 8.82 -16.01 12.11
CA PHE A 175 9.67 -15.50 11.04
C PHE A 175 11.18 -15.66 11.33
N ARG A 176 11.56 -15.88 12.60
CA ARG A 176 12.96 -16.13 12.99
C ARG A 176 13.49 -17.40 12.31
N GLY A 177 14.68 -17.31 11.70
CA GLY A 177 15.30 -18.44 10.98
C GLY A 177 14.66 -18.74 9.61
N ARG A 178 13.49 -18.16 9.31
CA ARG A 178 12.82 -18.26 7.99
C ARG A 178 13.03 -17.00 7.15
N ASN A 179 13.32 -15.86 7.79
CA ASN A 179 13.57 -14.59 7.12
C ASN A 179 14.99 -14.09 7.41
N LYS A 180 15.91 -14.35 6.48
CA LYS A 180 17.33 -13.94 6.59
C LYS A 180 17.54 -12.43 6.82
N TYR A 181 16.60 -11.59 6.38
CA TYR A 181 16.70 -10.13 6.56
C TYR A 181 16.38 -9.73 7.99
N LEU A 182 15.32 -10.31 8.56
CA LEU A 182 15.02 -10.18 9.98
C LEU A 182 16.16 -10.71 10.83
N ASP A 183 16.69 -11.88 10.47
CA ASP A 183 17.78 -12.51 11.19
C ASP A 183 19.05 -11.65 11.21
N GLY A 184 19.42 -11.07 10.06
CA GLY A 184 20.52 -10.12 9.97
C GLY A 184 20.27 -8.83 10.74
N ALA A 185 19.03 -8.31 10.73
CA ALA A 185 18.68 -7.09 11.47
C ALA A 185 18.76 -7.29 12.99
N VAL A 186 18.30 -8.44 13.50
CA VAL A 186 18.36 -8.81 14.91
C VAL A 186 19.82 -8.99 15.37
N LEU A 187 20.66 -9.64 14.55
CA LEU A 187 22.09 -9.80 14.84
C LEU A 187 22.85 -8.46 14.86
N LEU A 188 22.40 -7.45 14.12
CA LEU A 188 23.00 -6.11 14.15
C LEU A 188 22.59 -5.28 15.36
N GLN A 189 21.44 -5.58 15.98
CA GLN A 189 21.00 -4.91 17.22
C GLN A 189 21.70 -5.45 18.47
N SER A 190 22.27 -6.67 18.42
CA SER A 190 23.02 -7.27 19.53
C SER A 190 24.52 -6.90 19.59
N TRP A 191 24.98 -5.94 18.77
CA TRP A 191 26.38 -5.42 18.78
C TRP A 191 26.45 -3.92 19.08
N GLY A 192 25.42 -3.36 19.72
CA GLY A 192 25.32 -1.95 20.11
C GLY A 192 25.17 -1.74 21.61
N SER A 193 25.62 -2.69 22.44
CA SER A 193 25.70 -2.59 23.91
C SER A 193 27.14 -2.69 24.37
#